data_AF-A0A9J6F631-F1
#
_entry.id   AF-A0A9J6F631-F1
#
_cell.length_a   1.000
_cell.length_b   1.000
_cell.length_c   1.000
_cell.angle_alpha   90.00
_cell.angle_beta   90.00
_cell.angle_gamma   90.00
#
_symmetry.space_group_name_H-M   'P 1'
#
loop_
_entity.id
_entity.type
_entity.pdbx_description
1 polymer ?
#
loop_
_entity_poly.entity_id
_entity_poly.type
_entity_poly.pdbx_seq_one_letter_code
_entity_poly.pdbx_strand_id
1 'polypeptide(L)'
;MCDINAACEVPSKSEEVKPGAQDSPKPCADLAATEEEHRPKGPKVNEISLEGIGLDDTVLIFRNNLLKKIENVQMLVTLKELEFYDNQITKIENLDGLVNLEILDISFNRLTKIENLESLVKLKKLFLVIENMDRLVNVKNLFLGKNKISKLQNLEHLKQLELLSIQSNRIVKLEGLSENRNLCHLFMSHNGIEQIENLENNVKLETLDLAANKIKHLTNIKQLVNLEEFWFNNNLIENFEEVEVLRNFPKLATVYLHSNPIEKDPMYRRKIMMISSSVTQIDATMCRK
;
A
#
# COMPACT_ATOMS: atom_id res chain seq x y z
N MET A 1 -61.83 35.38 -33.17
CA MET A 1 -60.45 35.88 -33.11
C MET A 1 -59.55 34.69 -32.86
N CYS A 2 -58.63 34.44 -33.79
CA CYS A 2 -57.30 33.81 -33.65
C CYS A 2 -56.99 33.11 -32.30
N ASP A 3 -56.41 31.93 -32.22
CA ASP A 3 -55.58 31.23 -33.21
C ASP A 3 -55.08 29.88 -32.66
N ILE A 4 -54.76 28.98 -33.60
CA ILE A 4 -53.62 28.04 -33.62
C ILE A 4 -53.68 26.75 -32.74
N ASN A 5 -53.99 25.65 -33.45
CA ASN A 5 -53.25 24.37 -33.61
C ASN A 5 -52.70 23.63 -32.37
N ALA A 6 -52.65 22.30 -32.31
CA ALA A 6 -53.21 21.20 -33.07
C ALA A 6 -52.84 19.91 -32.30
N ALA A 7 -53.76 18.96 -32.28
CA ALA A 7 -53.57 17.50 -32.18
C ALA A 7 -52.59 16.94 -31.13
N CYS A 8 -53.16 16.58 -29.99
CA CYS A 8 -52.79 15.36 -29.26
C CYS A 8 -53.13 14.13 -30.11
N GLU A 9 -52.22 13.16 -30.22
CA GLU A 9 -52.51 11.73 -30.01
C GLU A 9 -51.20 10.92 -30.00
N VAL A 10 -50.91 10.32 -28.85
CA VAL A 10 -49.94 9.22 -28.63
C VAL A 10 -50.79 7.94 -28.51
N PRO A 11 -50.32 6.72 -28.85
CA PRO A 11 -49.43 5.98 -27.95
C PRO A 11 -48.42 5.08 -28.71
N SER A 12 -47.21 4.80 -28.22
CA SER A 12 -47.00 3.75 -27.21
C SER A 12 -45.49 3.47 -27.11
N LYS A 13 -44.96 3.51 -25.90
CA LYS A 13 -44.33 2.36 -25.23
C LYS A 13 -43.82 2.81 -23.86
N SER A 14 -44.20 2.02 -22.88
CA SER A 14 -43.90 2.11 -21.47
C SER A 14 -42.39 2.03 -21.20
N GLU A 15 -41.81 3.15 -20.75
CA GLU A 15 -40.56 3.15 -20.00
C GLU A 15 -40.90 3.04 -18.50
N GLU A 16 -40.49 1.94 -17.88
CA GLU A 16 -40.46 1.80 -16.43
C GLU A 16 -39.29 2.60 -15.86
N VAL A 17 -39.61 3.41 -14.86
CA VAL A 17 -38.72 4.24 -14.06
C VAL A 17 -37.98 3.39 -13.02
N LYS A 18 -36.66 3.61 -12.85
CA LYS A 18 -35.95 3.62 -11.55
C LYS A 18 -34.54 4.24 -11.69
N PRO A 19 -33.88 4.69 -10.59
CA PRO A 19 -33.54 6.09 -10.41
C PRO A 19 -32.02 6.37 -10.31
N GLY A 20 -31.67 7.66 -10.38
CA GLY A 20 -30.54 8.23 -9.61
C GLY A 20 -29.16 8.11 -10.24
N ALA A 21 -28.70 9.22 -10.82
CA ALA A 21 -27.33 9.45 -11.24
C ALA A 21 -26.33 9.33 -10.07
N GLN A 22 -25.19 8.70 -10.30
CA GLN A 22 -23.92 9.11 -9.70
C GLN A 22 -22.81 9.03 -10.75
N ASP A 23 -22.22 10.20 -10.99
CA ASP A 23 -21.09 10.45 -11.88
C ASP A 23 -19.93 9.47 -11.63
N SER A 24 -19.61 8.67 -12.66
CA SER A 24 -18.31 8.03 -12.77
C SER A 24 -17.27 9.10 -13.12
N PRO A 25 -16.22 9.34 -12.32
CA PRO A 25 -15.12 10.15 -12.79
C PRO A 25 -14.42 9.40 -13.93
N LYS A 26 -14.39 10.04 -15.09
CA LYS A 26 -13.57 9.66 -16.25
C LYS A 26 -12.15 9.31 -15.78
N PRO A 27 -11.50 8.31 -16.41
CA PRO A 27 -10.15 7.91 -16.00
C PRO A 27 -9.21 9.09 -16.20
N CYS A 28 -8.59 9.57 -15.11
CA CYS A 28 -7.43 10.44 -15.19
C CYS A 28 -6.24 9.63 -15.73
N ALA A 29 -6.25 9.38 -17.05
CA ALA A 29 -5.03 9.40 -17.82
C ALA A 29 -4.44 10.82 -17.70
N ASP A 30 -3.11 10.92 -17.73
CA ASP A 30 -2.32 12.16 -17.67
C ASP A 30 -2.06 12.77 -16.29
N LEU A 31 -1.30 12.05 -15.44
CA LEU A 31 -0.35 12.69 -14.50
C LEU A 31 1.00 11.94 -14.40
N ALA A 32 1.30 11.02 -15.32
CA ALA A 32 2.58 10.29 -15.34
C ALA A 32 3.65 10.94 -16.25
N ALA A 33 3.45 12.17 -16.72
CA ALA A 33 4.38 12.82 -17.65
C ALA A 33 4.41 14.36 -17.55
N THR A 34 4.54 14.94 -16.34
CA THR A 34 5.00 16.34 -16.18
C THR A 34 5.63 16.58 -14.81
N GLU A 35 6.71 15.89 -14.44
CA GLU A 35 7.60 16.37 -13.35
C GLU A 35 9.09 16.26 -13.73
N GLU A 36 9.41 16.36 -15.02
CA GLU A 36 10.72 16.82 -15.47
C GLU A 36 10.82 18.36 -15.55
N GLU A 37 9.75 19.10 -15.22
CA GLU A 37 9.60 20.51 -15.66
C GLU A 37 9.63 21.62 -14.59
N HIS A 38 10.05 21.34 -13.35
CA HIS A 38 10.45 22.40 -12.41
C HIS A 38 11.76 22.08 -11.69
N ARG A 39 12.75 21.57 -12.44
CA ARG A 39 14.13 21.44 -11.95
C ARG A 39 14.68 22.86 -11.76
N PRO A 40 14.99 23.34 -10.54
CA PRO A 40 15.75 24.57 -10.40
C PRO A 40 17.12 24.26 -10.99
N LYS A 41 17.46 24.88 -12.13
CA LYS A 41 18.80 24.81 -12.76
C LYS A 41 19.81 25.67 -11.99
N GLY A 42 19.73 25.67 -10.66
CA GLY A 42 20.61 26.39 -9.76
C GLY A 42 21.57 25.44 -9.03
N PRO A 43 22.63 25.98 -8.40
CA PRO A 43 23.45 25.19 -7.49
C PRO A 43 22.57 24.62 -6.37
N LYS A 44 22.80 23.35 -6.01
CA LYS A 44 22.15 22.75 -4.83
C LYS A 44 22.57 23.52 -3.58
N VAL A 45 21.61 23.81 -2.70
CA VAL A 45 21.88 24.53 -1.46
C VAL A 45 22.09 23.56 -0.28
N ASN A 46 22.88 23.97 0.69
CA ASN A 46 23.16 23.23 1.92
C ASN A 46 22.50 23.84 3.17
N GLU A 47 21.92 25.03 3.04
CA GLU A 47 21.26 25.80 4.10
C GLU A 47 19.91 26.34 3.62
N ILE A 48 18.99 26.55 4.55
CA ILE A 48 17.67 27.13 4.28
C ILE A 48 17.81 28.66 4.36
N SER A 49 17.81 29.31 3.21
CA SER A 49 17.73 30.78 3.11
C SER A 49 16.27 31.22 3.06
N LEU A 50 15.89 32.14 3.95
CA LEU A 50 14.57 32.79 3.95
C LEU A 50 14.57 34.11 3.18
N GLU A 51 15.65 34.44 2.47
CA GLU A 51 15.73 35.68 1.70
C GLU A 51 14.65 35.68 0.59
N GLY A 52 13.68 36.59 0.71
CA GLY A 52 12.54 36.68 -0.21
C GLY A 52 11.35 35.77 0.13
N ILE A 53 11.40 35.01 1.23
CA ILE A 53 10.27 34.22 1.76
C ILE A 53 9.54 35.07 2.81
N GLY A 54 8.26 35.33 2.57
CA GLY A 54 7.41 36.08 3.49
C GLY A 54 7.03 35.22 4.71
N LEU A 55 6.82 35.86 5.86
CA LEU A 55 6.29 35.17 7.06
C LEU A 55 4.85 34.66 6.88
N ASP A 56 4.17 35.08 5.81
CA ASP A 56 2.82 34.66 5.43
C ASP A 56 2.80 33.51 4.40
N ASP A 57 3.98 33.07 3.93
CA ASP A 57 4.06 31.97 2.97
C ASP A 57 3.59 30.66 3.60
N THR A 58 2.67 29.99 2.89
CA THR A 58 2.05 28.77 3.39
C THR A 58 2.75 27.50 2.90
N VAL A 59 3.73 27.62 1.99
CA VAL A 59 4.40 26.50 1.33
C VAL A 59 5.89 26.76 1.24
N LEU A 60 6.72 25.81 1.70
CA LEU A 60 8.18 25.88 1.66
C LEU A 60 8.73 24.61 1.01
N ILE A 61 9.44 24.79 -0.12
CA ILE A 61 9.88 23.67 -0.97
C ILE A 61 11.39 23.74 -1.18
N PHE A 62 12.10 22.72 -0.71
CA PHE A 62 13.54 22.53 -0.86
C PHE A 62 13.85 21.11 -1.36
N ARG A 63 13.22 20.66 -2.44
CA ARG A 63 13.47 19.34 -3.02
C ARG A 63 14.86 19.23 -3.67
N ASN A 64 15.52 18.07 -3.57
CA ASN A 64 16.77 17.74 -4.27
C ASN A 64 17.96 18.68 -3.94
N ASN A 65 18.14 18.96 -2.65
CA ASN A 65 19.21 19.83 -2.13
C ASN A 65 20.22 19.03 -1.28
N LEU A 66 21.11 19.73 -0.58
CA LEU A 66 22.15 19.15 0.27
C LEU A 66 21.93 19.51 1.76
N LEU A 67 20.69 19.81 2.16
CA LEU A 67 20.36 20.22 3.53
C LEU A 67 20.70 19.08 4.49
N LYS A 68 21.45 19.38 5.56
CA LYS A 68 21.84 18.39 6.58
C LYS A 68 21.02 18.47 7.87
N LYS A 69 20.35 19.60 8.07
CA LYS A 69 19.56 19.93 9.25
C LYS A 69 18.33 20.72 8.84
N ILE A 70 17.31 20.66 9.68
CA ILE A 70 16.14 21.54 9.59
C ILE A 70 16.45 22.73 10.49
N GLU A 71 16.64 23.90 9.92
CA GLU A 71 16.93 25.13 10.66
C GLU A 71 16.23 26.32 10.01
N ASN A 72 16.10 27.41 10.77
CA ASN A 72 15.46 28.66 10.35
C ASN A 72 13.95 28.57 10.02
N VAL A 73 13.32 27.40 10.04
CA VAL A 73 11.88 27.26 9.75
C VAL A 73 10.97 27.51 10.94
N GLN A 74 11.48 27.51 12.17
CA GLN A 74 10.66 27.53 13.39
C GLN A 74 9.75 28.77 13.55
N MET A 75 10.06 29.87 12.86
CA MET A 75 9.29 31.12 12.90
C MET A 75 8.15 31.17 11.86
N LEU A 76 8.10 30.21 10.92
CA LEU A 76 7.13 30.15 9.84
C LEU A 76 5.81 29.53 10.31
N VAL A 77 5.20 30.12 11.33
CA VAL A 77 4.00 29.56 12.01
C VAL A 77 2.77 29.45 11.09
N THR A 78 2.77 30.15 9.96
CA THR A 78 1.71 30.14 8.93
C THR A 78 1.84 28.97 7.94
N LEU A 79 2.96 28.26 7.98
CA LEU A 79 3.30 27.21 7.03
C LEU A 79 2.31 26.04 7.10
N LYS A 80 1.82 25.61 5.94
CA LYS A 80 0.92 24.46 5.75
C LYS A 80 1.60 23.29 5.04
N GLU A 81 2.60 23.55 4.21
CA GLU A 81 3.31 22.53 3.45
C GLU A 81 4.82 22.75 3.51
N LEU A 82 5.54 21.71 3.90
CA LEU A 82 7.00 21.70 4.04
C LEU A 82 7.58 20.49 3.33
N GLU A 83 8.42 20.74 2.33
CA GLU A 83 8.99 19.69 1.50
C GLU A 83 10.52 19.74 1.48
N PHE A 84 11.13 18.76 2.13
CA PHE A 84 12.56 18.49 2.14
C PHE A 84 12.92 17.16 1.45
N TYR A 85 12.10 16.73 0.49
CA TYR A 85 12.37 15.55 -0.34
C TYR A 85 13.80 15.57 -0.93
N ASP A 86 14.53 14.46 -0.84
CA ASP A 86 15.87 14.27 -1.43
C ASP A 86 16.89 15.32 -0.92
N ASN A 87 17.23 15.18 0.37
CA ASN A 87 18.22 15.98 1.08
C ASN A 87 19.13 15.08 1.92
N GLN A 88 19.90 15.65 2.85
CA GLN A 88 20.82 14.93 3.73
C GLN A 88 20.45 15.10 5.22
N ILE A 89 19.20 15.40 5.54
CA ILE A 89 18.74 15.71 6.90
C ILE A 89 18.85 14.46 7.78
N THR A 90 19.48 14.60 8.95
CA THR A 90 19.76 13.45 9.83
C THR A 90 18.83 13.33 11.05
N LYS A 91 18.13 14.41 11.40
CA LYS A 91 17.19 14.49 12.52
C LYS A 91 16.00 15.37 12.19
N ILE A 92 14.85 15.02 12.76
CA ILE A 92 13.68 15.89 12.78
C ILE A 92 13.85 16.82 13.99
N GLU A 93 14.01 18.11 13.73
CA GLU A 93 14.21 19.14 14.76
C GLU A 93 13.65 20.48 14.26
N ASN A 94 13.41 21.41 15.18
CA ASN A 94 12.99 22.78 14.87
C ASN A 94 11.64 22.90 14.12
N LEU A 95 10.75 21.91 14.24
CA LEU A 95 9.40 21.93 13.69
C LEU A 95 8.34 22.39 14.71
N ASP A 96 8.71 22.64 15.97
CA ASP A 96 7.75 22.85 17.06
C ASP A 96 6.83 24.06 16.90
N GLY A 97 7.29 25.08 16.18
CA GLY A 97 6.50 26.27 15.86
C GLY A 97 5.49 26.08 14.72
N LEU A 98 5.60 24.99 13.94
CA LEU A 98 4.83 24.77 12.71
C LEU A 98 3.46 24.12 12.99
N VAL A 99 2.74 24.63 13.98
CA VAL A 99 1.46 24.05 14.45
C VAL A 99 0.34 24.04 13.41
N ASN A 100 0.52 24.77 12.30
CA ASN A 100 -0.42 24.81 11.17
C ASN A 100 -0.05 23.88 10.01
N LEU A 101 1.04 23.12 10.13
CA LEU A 101 1.53 22.27 9.05
C LEU A 101 0.54 21.13 8.77
N GLU A 102 0.14 21.00 7.51
CA GLU A 102 -0.77 19.97 7.00
C GLU A 102 -0.02 18.89 6.20
N ILE A 103 1.09 19.25 5.54
CA ILE A 103 1.89 18.35 4.70
C ILE A 103 3.37 18.48 5.08
N LEU A 104 4.00 17.34 5.38
CA LEU A 104 5.43 17.23 5.63
C LEU A 104 6.01 16.11 4.77
N ASP A 105 6.87 16.47 3.81
CA ASP A 105 7.68 15.51 3.06
C ASP A 105 9.14 15.62 3.49
N ILE A 106 9.63 14.61 4.20
CA ILE A 106 11.04 14.48 4.56
C ILE A 106 11.62 13.17 4.03
N SER A 107 11.04 12.65 2.95
CA SER A 107 11.49 11.45 2.24
C SER A 107 12.88 11.65 1.64
N PHE A 108 13.62 10.55 1.46
CA PHE A 108 14.96 10.56 0.87
C PHE A 108 15.91 11.50 1.62
N ASN A 109 15.86 11.43 2.94
CA ASN A 109 16.82 12.03 3.86
C ASN A 109 17.61 10.94 4.59
N ARG A 110 18.45 11.32 5.55
CA ARG A 110 19.31 10.42 6.34
C ARG A 110 18.82 10.29 7.79
N LEU A 111 17.51 10.37 7.98
CA LEU A 111 16.86 10.40 9.30
C LEU A 111 17.02 9.06 10.01
N THR A 112 17.52 9.08 11.26
CA THR A 112 17.75 7.87 12.06
C THR A 112 16.65 7.52 13.04
N LYS A 113 15.72 8.47 13.28
CA LYS A 113 14.57 8.35 14.18
C LYS A 113 13.45 9.26 13.71
N ILE A 114 12.22 8.91 14.09
CA ILE A 114 11.05 9.78 13.97
C ILE A 114 10.72 10.26 15.39
N GLU A 115 10.91 11.55 15.64
CA GLU A 115 10.72 12.23 16.92
C GLU A 115 10.38 13.71 16.64
N ASN A 116 9.92 14.48 17.63
CA ASN A 116 9.68 15.92 17.52
C ASN A 116 8.61 16.30 16.49
N LEU A 117 7.50 15.57 16.46
CA LEU A 117 6.33 15.84 15.62
C LEU A 117 5.05 16.07 16.45
N GLU A 118 5.14 16.08 17.78
CA GLU A 118 4.01 16.15 18.71
C GLU A 118 3.22 17.47 18.61
N SER A 119 3.91 18.53 18.23
CA SER A 119 3.41 19.89 18.02
C SER A 119 2.63 20.06 16.71
N LEU A 120 2.80 19.16 15.73
CA LEU A 120 2.20 19.25 14.40
C LEU A 120 0.77 18.70 14.36
N VAL A 121 -0.09 19.24 15.23
CA VAL A 121 -1.46 18.73 15.47
C VAL A 121 -2.39 18.76 14.26
N LYS A 122 -2.04 19.52 13.20
CA LYS A 122 -2.81 19.63 11.95
C LYS A 122 -2.27 18.78 10.80
N LEU A 123 -1.23 17.99 11.04
CA LEU A 123 -0.57 17.21 9.99
C LEU A 123 -1.50 16.15 9.40
N LYS A 124 -1.78 16.25 8.10
CA LYS A 124 -2.64 15.34 7.34
C LYS A 124 -1.85 14.35 6.50
N LYS A 125 -0.65 14.75 6.03
CA LYS A 125 0.20 13.94 5.16
C LYS A 125 1.65 14.00 5.65
N LEU A 126 2.24 12.82 5.87
CA LEU A 126 3.64 12.66 6.25
C LEU A 126 4.28 11.64 5.30
N PHE A 127 5.35 12.05 4.62
CA PHE A 127 6.13 11.17 3.74
C PHE A 127 7.52 10.92 4.35
N LEU A 128 7.88 9.63 4.46
CA LEU A 128 9.09 9.11 5.10
C LEU A 128 9.68 7.94 4.28
N VAL A 129 10.99 7.69 4.39
CA VAL A 129 11.69 6.54 3.77
C VAL A 129 12.12 5.52 4.84
N ILE A 130 12.07 4.23 4.50
CA ILE A 130 12.38 3.06 5.34
C ILE A 130 13.90 2.78 5.34
N GLU A 131 14.67 3.59 6.06
CA GLU A 131 16.05 3.25 6.45
C GLU A 131 16.20 3.49 7.97
N ASN A 132 17.08 2.73 8.64
CA ASN A 132 17.32 2.69 10.11
C ASN A 132 16.38 1.82 10.97
N MET A 133 15.85 0.72 10.43
CA MET A 133 15.06 -0.27 11.19
C MET A 133 15.90 -1.11 12.16
N ASP A 134 17.22 -1.05 12.06
CA ASP A 134 18.22 -1.85 12.80
C ASP A 134 18.12 -1.67 14.33
N ARG A 135 17.55 -0.54 14.78
CA ARG A 135 17.36 -0.22 16.20
C ARG A 135 15.95 -0.53 16.72
N LEU A 136 15.02 -0.89 15.84
CA LEU A 136 13.62 -1.19 16.17
C LEU A 136 13.42 -2.67 16.56
N VAL A 137 14.32 -3.21 17.38
CA VAL A 137 14.39 -4.64 17.73
C VAL A 137 13.14 -5.21 18.42
N ASN A 138 12.28 -4.34 18.95
CA ASN A 138 11.06 -4.71 19.69
C ASN A 138 9.77 -4.51 18.89
N VAL A 139 9.85 -4.11 17.62
CA VAL A 139 8.64 -3.91 16.80
C VAL A 139 8.00 -5.26 16.49
N LYS A 140 6.75 -5.41 16.93
CA LYS A 140 5.90 -6.58 16.66
C LYS A 140 4.96 -6.37 15.48
N ASN A 141 4.42 -5.18 15.33
CA ASN A 141 3.43 -4.87 14.29
C ASN A 141 3.94 -3.69 13.45
N LEU A 142 4.02 -3.87 12.14
CA LEU A 142 4.50 -2.86 11.21
C LEU A 142 3.48 -2.64 10.08
N PHE A 143 3.04 -1.39 9.91
CA PHE A 143 2.06 -1.00 8.91
C PHE A 143 2.67 0.01 7.95
N LEU A 144 2.75 -0.37 6.68
CA LEU A 144 3.39 0.33 5.57
C LEU A 144 2.50 0.33 4.32
N GLY A 145 1.20 0.12 4.49
CA GLY A 145 0.25 0.07 3.38
C GLY A 145 0.08 1.42 2.67
N LYS A 146 -0.32 1.38 1.39
CA LYS A 146 -0.60 2.56 0.53
C LYS A 146 0.59 3.51 0.38
N ASN A 147 1.77 2.94 0.20
CA ASN A 147 3.01 3.69 -0.07
C ASN A 147 3.53 3.43 -1.49
N LYS A 148 4.75 3.89 -1.79
CA LYS A 148 5.42 3.66 -3.08
C LYS A 148 6.64 2.73 -2.93
N ILE A 149 6.63 1.85 -1.94
CA ILE A 149 7.75 0.95 -1.63
C ILE A 149 7.91 -0.07 -2.76
N SER A 150 9.10 -0.17 -3.33
CA SER A 150 9.39 -1.07 -4.45
C SER A 150 10.19 -2.31 -4.06
N LYS A 151 10.82 -2.31 -2.88
CA LYS A 151 11.64 -3.40 -2.35
C LYS A 151 11.43 -3.58 -0.85
N LEU A 152 11.42 -4.84 -0.41
CA LEU A 152 11.45 -5.22 1.00
C LEU A 152 12.92 -5.34 1.44
N GLN A 153 13.40 -4.34 2.17
CA GLN A 153 14.77 -4.29 2.68
C GLN A 153 14.77 -3.76 4.12
N ASN A 154 15.85 -4.02 4.86
CA ASN A 154 16.06 -3.57 6.23
C ASN A 154 15.06 -4.16 7.25
N LEU A 155 14.48 -5.33 6.99
CA LEU A 155 13.56 -6.01 7.94
C LEU A 155 14.26 -7.10 8.76
N GLU A 156 15.50 -7.43 8.43
CA GLU A 156 16.29 -8.51 9.03
C GLU A 156 16.52 -8.36 10.53
N HIS A 157 16.47 -7.12 11.03
CA HIS A 157 16.67 -6.80 12.44
C HIS A 157 15.38 -6.92 13.27
N LEU A 158 14.21 -6.96 12.63
CA LEU A 158 12.90 -7.00 13.30
C LEU A 158 12.53 -8.43 13.71
N LYS A 159 13.35 -9.04 14.55
CA LYS A 159 13.21 -10.45 14.96
C LYS A 159 11.94 -10.72 15.76
N GLN A 160 11.34 -9.69 16.36
CA GLN A 160 10.08 -9.78 17.09
C GLN A 160 8.84 -9.49 16.23
N LEU A 161 9.00 -9.25 14.93
CA LEU A 161 7.88 -8.93 14.05
C LEU A 161 6.90 -10.10 13.96
N GLU A 162 5.65 -9.85 14.34
CA GLU A 162 4.50 -10.76 14.37
C GLU A 162 3.49 -10.38 13.25
N LEU A 163 3.35 -9.10 12.91
CA LEU A 163 2.48 -8.61 11.84
C LEU A 163 3.19 -7.63 10.93
N LEU A 164 3.12 -7.88 9.62
CA LEU A 164 3.55 -6.95 8.57
C LEU A 164 2.41 -6.68 7.60
N SER A 165 1.97 -5.43 7.52
CA SER A 165 1.05 -4.97 6.48
C SER A 165 1.77 -4.00 5.55
N ILE A 166 1.86 -4.33 4.27
CA ILE A 166 2.51 -3.54 3.23
C ILE A 166 1.71 -3.57 1.91
N GLN A 167 0.38 -3.68 2.05
CA GLN A 167 -0.57 -3.67 0.95
C GLN A 167 -0.52 -2.38 0.11
N SER A 168 -0.90 -2.43 -1.17
CA SER A 168 -0.94 -1.27 -2.07
C SER A 168 0.42 -0.55 -2.18
N ASN A 169 1.44 -1.30 -2.59
CA ASN A 169 2.79 -0.80 -2.84
C ASN A 169 3.24 -1.19 -4.26
N ARG A 170 4.55 -1.13 -4.55
CA ARG A 170 5.14 -1.43 -5.86
C ARG A 170 6.14 -2.59 -5.77
N ILE A 171 5.95 -3.48 -4.82
CA ILE A 171 6.88 -4.60 -4.56
C ILE A 171 6.69 -5.65 -5.65
N VAL A 172 7.78 -6.06 -6.28
CA VAL A 172 7.77 -7.04 -7.38
C VAL A 172 8.39 -8.38 -7.01
N LYS A 173 9.11 -8.43 -5.89
CA LYS A 173 9.78 -9.62 -5.36
C LYS A 173 9.54 -9.75 -3.87
N LEU A 174 9.34 -10.98 -3.42
CA LEU A 174 9.14 -11.28 -2.01
C LEU A 174 10.51 -11.59 -1.40
N GLU A 175 11.19 -10.59 -0.86
CA GLU A 175 12.54 -10.71 -0.32
C GLU A 175 12.64 -10.10 1.09
N GLY A 176 13.75 -10.34 1.79
CA GLY A 176 14.05 -9.66 3.06
C GLY A 176 13.25 -10.12 4.29
N LEU A 177 12.51 -11.23 4.22
CA LEU A 177 11.68 -11.75 5.34
C LEU A 177 12.27 -12.97 6.07
N SER A 178 13.45 -13.45 5.65
CA SER A 178 14.06 -14.70 6.12
C SER A 178 14.39 -14.72 7.62
N GLU A 179 14.64 -13.55 8.21
CA GLU A 179 14.97 -13.41 9.64
C GLU A 179 13.74 -13.16 10.54
N ASN A 180 12.58 -12.84 9.97
CA ASN A 180 11.34 -12.53 10.71
C ASN A 180 10.58 -13.81 11.11
N ARG A 181 11.25 -14.71 11.86
CA ARG A 181 10.74 -16.04 12.23
C ARG A 181 9.49 -16.04 13.12
N ASN A 182 9.15 -14.89 13.70
CA ASN A 182 7.98 -14.71 14.55
C ASN A 182 6.75 -14.20 13.80
N LEU A 183 6.84 -14.00 12.48
CA LEU A 183 5.75 -13.45 11.68
C LEU A 183 4.55 -14.42 11.63
N CYS A 184 3.38 -13.94 12.07
CA CYS A 184 2.10 -14.64 12.09
C CYS A 184 1.13 -14.10 11.02
N HIS A 185 1.19 -12.80 10.73
CA HIS A 185 0.29 -12.18 9.74
C HIS A 185 1.08 -11.35 8.73
N LEU A 186 0.91 -11.68 7.44
CA LEU A 186 1.57 -10.98 6.34
C LEU A 186 0.53 -10.51 5.32
N PHE A 187 0.37 -9.19 5.18
CA PHE A 187 -0.55 -8.56 4.22
C PHE A 187 0.23 -7.83 3.13
N MET A 188 0.23 -8.38 1.93
CA MET A 188 0.98 -7.89 0.76
C MET A 188 0.09 -7.72 -0.47
N SER A 189 -1.22 -7.57 -0.28
CA SER A 189 -2.15 -7.39 -1.38
C SER A 189 -1.86 -6.14 -2.22
N HIS A 190 -2.28 -6.15 -3.49
CA HIS A 190 -2.08 -5.03 -4.42
C HIS A 190 -0.60 -4.63 -4.57
N ASN A 191 0.20 -5.59 -5.01
CA ASN A 191 1.60 -5.40 -5.37
C ASN A 191 1.84 -6.01 -6.77
N GLY A 192 3.10 -6.12 -7.19
CA GLY A 192 3.49 -6.70 -8.47
C GLY A 192 4.27 -8.01 -8.33
N ILE A 193 4.07 -8.76 -7.25
CA ILE A 193 4.85 -9.97 -6.95
C ILE A 193 4.54 -11.04 -7.99
N GLU A 194 5.59 -11.64 -8.56
CA GLU A 194 5.44 -12.67 -9.60
C GLU A 194 5.68 -14.09 -9.09
N GLN A 195 6.43 -14.23 -7.99
CA GLN A 195 6.82 -15.53 -7.41
C GLN A 195 6.86 -15.45 -5.88
N ILE A 196 6.55 -16.57 -5.23
CA ILE A 196 6.72 -16.72 -3.79
C ILE A 196 8.10 -17.33 -3.53
N GLU A 197 8.91 -16.62 -2.76
CA GLU A 197 10.30 -16.96 -2.42
C GLU A 197 10.59 -16.41 -1.00
N ASN A 198 11.61 -16.91 -0.30
CA ASN A 198 12.05 -16.35 1.00
C ASN A 198 11.03 -16.43 2.16
N LEU A 199 10.08 -17.39 2.13
CA LEU A 199 9.15 -17.70 3.22
C LEU A 199 9.50 -18.99 3.97
N GLU A 200 10.68 -19.57 3.76
CA GLU A 200 11.07 -20.88 4.29
C GLU A 200 11.13 -20.89 5.83
N ASN A 201 11.41 -19.73 6.43
CA ASN A 201 11.59 -19.60 7.88
C ASN A 201 10.35 -19.06 8.61
N ASN A 202 9.32 -18.58 7.90
CA ASN A 202 8.14 -17.94 8.50
C ASN A 202 7.04 -18.97 8.84
N VAL A 203 7.43 -20.08 9.46
CA VAL A 203 6.56 -21.25 9.76
C VAL A 203 5.42 -20.97 10.74
N LYS A 204 5.41 -19.79 11.37
CA LYS A 204 4.36 -19.32 12.28
C LYS A 204 3.23 -18.56 11.57
N LEU A 205 3.31 -18.34 10.26
CA LEU A 205 2.26 -17.65 9.52
C LEU A 205 0.91 -18.38 9.67
N GLU A 206 -0.08 -17.62 10.15
CA GLU A 206 -1.49 -18.00 10.31
C GLU A 206 -2.34 -17.30 9.23
N THR A 207 -1.98 -16.06 8.86
CA THR A 207 -2.65 -15.30 7.80
C THR A 207 -1.63 -14.87 6.75
N LEU A 208 -1.88 -15.24 5.50
CA LEU A 208 -1.10 -14.79 4.35
C LEU A 208 -2.03 -14.18 3.31
N ASP A 209 -1.85 -12.88 3.04
CA ASP A 209 -2.55 -12.16 1.99
C ASP A 209 -1.58 -11.74 0.88
N LEU A 210 -1.74 -12.37 -0.27
CA LEU A 210 -1.04 -12.10 -1.53
C LEU A 210 -2.05 -11.77 -2.65
N ALA A 211 -3.26 -11.32 -2.31
CA ALA A 211 -4.28 -10.97 -3.28
C ALA A 211 -3.82 -9.86 -4.24
N ALA A 212 -4.34 -9.84 -5.46
CA ALA A 212 -4.02 -8.83 -6.47
C ALA A 212 -2.49 -8.67 -6.69
N ASN A 213 -1.84 -9.78 -7.03
CA ASN A 213 -0.45 -9.86 -7.48
C ASN A 213 -0.41 -10.53 -8.87
N LYS A 214 0.78 -10.97 -9.32
CA LYS A 214 0.99 -11.60 -10.63
C LYS A 214 1.54 -13.03 -10.49
N ILE A 215 1.21 -13.70 -9.39
CA ILE A 215 1.79 -15.00 -9.07
C ILE A 215 1.08 -16.09 -9.86
N LYS A 216 1.86 -16.98 -10.47
CA LYS A 216 1.37 -18.12 -11.27
C LYS A 216 1.46 -19.46 -10.55
N HIS A 217 2.46 -19.60 -9.69
CA HIS A 217 2.83 -20.88 -9.07
C HIS A 217 2.86 -20.75 -7.54
N LEU A 218 2.26 -21.71 -6.85
CA LEU A 218 2.26 -21.76 -5.38
C LEU A 218 3.42 -22.61 -4.84
N THR A 219 4.63 -22.27 -5.27
CA THR A 219 5.87 -22.91 -4.81
C THR A 219 6.38 -22.30 -3.50
N ASN A 220 7.29 -23.00 -2.82
CA ASN A 220 8.02 -22.49 -1.64
C ASN A 220 7.16 -22.10 -0.41
N ILE A 221 5.95 -22.63 -0.29
CA ILE A 221 5.05 -22.37 0.85
C ILE A 221 4.61 -23.61 1.63
N LYS A 222 5.08 -24.82 1.26
CA LYS A 222 4.64 -26.09 1.88
C LYS A 222 4.89 -26.17 3.39
N GLN A 223 5.85 -25.39 3.90
CA GLN A 223 6.24 -25.33 5.31
C GLN A 223 5.29 -24.49 6.18
N LEU A 224 4.36 -23.73 5.57
CA LEU A 224 3.39 -22.87 6.27
C LEU A 224 2.24 -23.68 6.87
N VAL A 225 2.56 -24.70 7.68
CA VAL A 225 1.61 -25.67 8.24
C VAL A 225 0.61 -25.07 9.24
N ASN A 226 0.88 -23.85 9.72
CA ASN A 226 0.01 -23.12 10.63
C ASN A 226 -0.99 -22.19 9.92
N LEU A 227 -0.97 -22.13 8.58
CA LEU A 227 -1.82 -21.21 7.83
C LEU A 227 -3.30 -21.55 8.01
N GLU A 228 -4.08 -20.56 8.46
CA GLU A 228 -5.53 -20.65 8.71
C GLU A 228 -6.32 -19.87 7.65
N GLU A 229 -5.77 -18.73 7.21
CA GLU A 229 -6.36 -17.86 6.20
C GLU A 229 -5.37 -17.57 5.07
N PHE A 230 -5.77 -17.87 3.84
CA PHE A 230 -4.97 -17.61 2.64
C PHE A 230 -5.74 -16.80 1.61
N TRP A 231 -5.33 -15.55 1.41
CA TRP A 231 -5.92 -14.64 0.44
C TRP A 231 -5.05 -14.58 -0.81
N PHE A 232 -5.56 -15.13 -1.91
CA PHE A 232 -4.82 -15.30 -3.16
C PHE A 232 -5.64 -14.95 -4.40
N ASN A 233 -6.77 -14.27 -4.21
CA ASN A 233 -7.63 -13.82 -5.30
C ASN A 233 -6.92 -12.81 -6.21
N ASN A 234 -7.37 -12.67 -7.46
CA ASN A 234 -6.77 -11.79 -8.46
C ASN A 234 -5.27 -12.09 -8.70
N ASN A 235 -4.93 -13.35 -8.93
CA ASN A 235 -3.60 -13.80 -9.37
C ASN A 235 -3.73 -14.57 -10.70
N LEU A 236 -2.70 -15.34 -11.06
CA LEU A 236 -2.58 -15.99 -12.37
C LEU A 236 -2.44 -17.51 -12.28
N ILE A 237 -3.09 -18.16 -11.29
CA ILE A 237 -3.11 -19.64 -11.22
C ILE A 237 -4.00 -20.21 -12.32
N GLU A 238 -3.40 -21.02 -13.19
CA GLU A 238 -4.08 -21.57 -14.38
C GLU A 238 -4.56 -23.01 -14.25
N ASN A 239 -3.96 -23.81 -13.38
CA ASN A 239 -4.25 -25.23 -13.27
C ASN A 239 -4.35 -25.71 -11.81
N PHE A 240 -4.97 -26.87 -11.60
CA PHE A 240 -5.19 -27.42 -10.26
C PHE A 240 -3.93 -28.04 -9.63
N GLU A 241 -2.89 -28.34 -10.42
CA GLU A 241 -1.62 -28.88 -9.90
C GLU A 241 -0.95 -27.85 -8.98
N GLU A 242 -1.04 -26.56 -9.31
CA GLU A 242 -0.52 -25.47 -8.46
C GLU A 242 -1.17 -25.43 -7.07
N VAL A 243 -2.46 -25.75 -6.96
CA VAL A 243 -3.19 -25.68 -5.69
C VAL A 243 -3.12 -26.98 -4.88
N GLU A 244 -2.50 -28.05 -5.39
CA GLU A 244 -2.27 -29.30 -4.62
C GLU A 244 -1.45 -29.04 -3.35
N VAL A 245 -0.64 -27.99 -3.32
CA VAL A 245 0.12 -27.58 -2.12
C VAL A 245 -0.79 -27.33 -0.91
N LEU A 246 -2.05 -26.92 -1.12
CA LEU A 246 -3.03 -26.65 -0.05
C LEU A 246 -3.32 -27.88 0.82
N ARG A 247 -3.05 -29.10 0.31
CA ARG A 247 -3.16 -30.35 1.08
C ARG A 247 -2.18 -30.40 2.26
N ASN A 248 -1.11 -29.61 2.21
CA ASN A 248 -0.10 -29.52 3.28
C ASN A 248 -0.49 -28.56 4.42
N PHE A 249 -1.64 -27.89 4.33
CA PHE A 249 -2.09 -26.88 5.31
C PHE A 249 -3.25 -27.44 6.17
N PRO A 250 -2.96 -28.21 7.22
CA PRO A 250 -3.98 -28.93 8.00
C PRO A 250 -4.93 -27.99 8.75
N LYS A 251 -4.51 -26.74 9.00
CA LYS A 251 -5.30 -25.72 9.70
C LYS A 251 -6.05 -24.76 8.77
N LEU A 252 -5.84 -24.85 7.46
CA LEU A 252 -6.40 -23.89 6.51
C LEU A 252 -7.93 -23.96 6.54
N ALA A 253 -8.57 -22.91 7.05
CA ALA A 253 -10.01 -22.80 7.17
C ALA A 253 -10.59 -21.97 6.02
N THR A 254 -9.89 -20.90 5.64
CA THR A 254 -10.38 -19.90 4.67
C THR A 254 -9.39 -19.74 3.53
N VAL A 255 -9.88 -19.86 2.30
CA VAL A 255 -9.08 -19.64 1.10
C VAL A 255 -9.83 -18.76 0.10
N TYR A 256 -9.18 -17.71 -0.39
CA TYR A 256 -9.70 -16.87 -1.49
C TYR A 256 -8.85 -17.11 -2.73
N LEU A 257 -9.46 -17.63 -3.79
CA LEU A 257 -8.83 -17.94 -5.06
C LEU A 257 -9.61 -17.37 -6.25
N HIS A 258 -10.73 -16.66 -6.00
CA HIS A 258 -11.51 -16.02 -7.05
C HIS A 258 -10.66 -15.09 -7.93
N SER A 259 -11.11 -14.88 -9.16
CA SER A 259 -10.42 -14.07 -10.16
C SER A 259 -9.00 -14.59 -10.48
N ASN A 260 -8.75 -15.88 -10.26
CA ASN A 260 -7.69 -16.64 -10.92
C ASN A 260 -8.28 -17.42 -12.11
N PRO A 261 -7.50 -17.73 -13.15
CA PRO A 261 -7.99 -18.51 -14.28
C PRO A 261 -8.64 -19.87 -13.91
N ILE A 262 -8.20 -20.53 -12.84
CA ILE A 262 -8.83 -21.78 -12.32
C ILE A 262 -10.31 -21.63 -11.93
N GLU A 263 -10.78 -20.42 -11.62
CA GLU A 263 -12.17 -20.17 -11.23
C GLU A 263 -13.16 -20.52 -12.36
N LYS A 264 -12.71 -20.48 -13.62
CA LYS A 264 -13.53 -20.82 -14.79
C LYS A 264 -13.92 -22.29 -14.85
N ASP A 265 -13.24 -23.16 -14.12
CA ASP A 265 -13.58 -24.58 -14.06
C ASP A 265 -14.93 -24.78 -13.33
N PRO A 266 -15.95 -25.42 -13.95
CA PRO A 266 -17.25 -25.65 -13.30
C PRO A 266 -17.18 -26.46 -12.01
N MET A 267 -16.11 -27.23 -11.81
CA MET A 267 -15.84 -28.02 -10.61
C MET A 267 -14.90 -27.31 -9.63
N TYR A 268 -14.54 -26.04 -9.86
CA TYR A 268 -13.57 -25.27 -9.07
C TYR A 268 -13.69 -25.50 -7.56
N ARG A 269 -14.84 -25.17 -6.97
CA ARG A 269 -15.05 -25.35 -5.52
C ARG A 269 -14.93 -26.81 -5.08
N ARG A 270 -15.47 -27.75 -5.86
CA ARG A 270 -15.42 -29.19 -5.52
C ARG A 270 -13.98 -29.70 -5.52
N LYS A 271 -13.19 -29.33 -6.52
CA LYS A 271 -11.78 -29.70 -6.62
C LYS A 271 -10.97 -29.12 -5.46
N ILE A 272 -11.16 -27.84 -5.11
CA ILE A 272 -10.50 -27.24 -3.93
C ILE A 272 -10.85 -28.01 -2.65
N MET A 273 -12.12 -28.35 -2.42
CA MET A 273 -12.54 -29.16 -1.26
C MET A 273 -11.95 -30.59 -1.27
N MET A 274 -11.74 -31.19 -2.44
CA MET A 274 -11.08 -32.51 -2.55
C MET A 274 -9.58 -32.45 -2.26
N ILE A 275 -8.95 -31.33 -2.57
CA ILE A 275 -7.52 -31.09 -2.31
C ILE A 275 -7.28 -30.78 -0.84
N SER A 276 -8.08 -29.88 -0.27
CA SER A 276 -7.94 -29.43 1.11
C SER A 276 -9.22 -29.65 1.89
N SER A 277 -9.25 -30.72 2.69
CA SER A 277 -10.40 -31.12 3.51
C SER A 277 -10.60 -30.25 4.75
N SER A 278 -9.60 -29.46 5.15
CA SER A 278 -9.65 -28.53 6.27
C SER A 278 -10.47 -27.28 5.95
N VAL A 279 -10.51 -26.87 4.67
CA VAL A 279 -11.15 -25.63 4.22
C VAL A 279 -12.66 -25.65 4.49
N THR A 280 -13.12 -24.67 5.25
CA THR A 280 -14.55 -24.45 5.58
C THR A 280 -15.14 -23.28 4.80
N GLN A 281 -14.32 -22.39 4.26
CA GLN A 281 -14.73 -21.26 3.45
C GLN A 281 -13.85 -21.14 2.19
N ILE A 282 -14.50 -21.09 1.02
CA ILE A 282 -13.85 -20.80 -0.25
C ILE A 282 -14.46 -19.50 -0.78
N ASP A 283 -13.62 -18.50 -0.99
CA ASP A 283 -14.01 -17.14 -1.37
C ASP A 283 -15.06 -16.57 -0.39
N ALA A 284 -16.07 -15.87 -0.89
CA ALA A 284 -17.16 -15.33 -0.08
C ALA A 284 -18.23 -16.37 0.30
N THR A 285 -17.96 -17.67 0.23
CA THR A 285 -19.00 -18.72 0.41
C THR A 285 -18.52 -19.90 1.25
N MET A 286 -19.28 -20.23 2.29
CA MET A 286 -19.06 -21.39 3.14
C MET A 286 -19.19 -22.72 2.38
N CYS A 287 -18.33 -23.67 2.70
CA CYS A 287 -18.42 -25.06 2.25
C CYS A 287 -19.57 -25.76 3.01
N ARG A 288 -20.50 -26.36 2.26
CA ARG A 288 -21.50 -27.26 2.85
C ARG A 288 -20.85 -28.65 2.90
N LYS A 289 -20.58 -29.13 4.12
CA LYS A 289 -20.10 -30.49 4.36
C LYS A 289 -21.22 -31.49 4.16
#